data_AF-C7P424-F1
#
_entry.id   AF-C7P424-F1
#
_cell.length_a   1.000
_cell.length_b   1.000
_cell.length_c   1.000
_cell.angle_alpha   90.00
_cell.angle_beta   90.00
_cell.angle_gamma   90.00
#
_symmetry.space_group_name_H-M   'P 1'
#
loop_
_entity.id
_entity.type
_entity.pdbx_description
1 polymer ?
#
loop_
_entity_poly.entity_id
_entity_poly.type
_entity_poly.pdbx_seq_one_letter_code
_entity_poly.pdbx_strand_id
1 'polypeptide(L)'
;MSGATFTPSTTFDDRLGEPSQLRFPEGWTLSESWQRAQTEGDRGGPINDAERMVWLEESDDPHRVTFALDGQHLVAECDCASGQYRGWCAHLASLWWRWSRGRITVQHLTTGREYDEPPAWFRFDPPPRPRLTDLTPAELDAYLHCDVGDEGVRPFARRTDRAFGTIGNLLNAAREKVGGVQR
;
A
#
# COMPACT_ATOMS: atom_id res chain seq x y z
N MET A 1 22.19 0.61 19.52
CA MET A 1 20.97 1.01 18.78
C MET A 1 21.39 1.29 17.35
N SER A 2 21.39 0.26 16.51
CA SER A 2 21.78 0.40 15.11
C SER A 2 20.55 0.82 14.32
N GLY A 3 20.60 2.02 13.73
CA GLY A 3 19.59 2.47 12.78
C GLY A 3 19.61 1.54 11.58
N ALA A 4 18.46 0.96 11.25
CA ALA A 4 18.30 0.18 10.05
C ALA A 4 18.58 1.10 8.85
N THR A 5 19.66 0.81 8.13
CA THR A 5 20.01 1.51 6.90
C THR A 5 18.98 1.11 5.84
N PHE A 6 18.20 2.09 5.40
CA PHE A 6 17.24 1.97 4.30
C PHE A 6 17.94 1.40 3.06
N THR A 7 17.46 0.26 2.58
CA THR A 7 17.88 -0.29 1.28
C THR A 7 16.64 -0.29 0.38
N PRO A 8 16.52 0.66 -0.56
CA PRO A 8 15.44 0.65 -1.54
C PRO A 8 15.51 -0.68 -2.31
N SER A 9 14.37 -1.37 -2.39
CA SER A 9 14.25 -2.62 -3.14
C SER A 9 14.41 -2.31 -4.62
N THR A 10 15.58 -2.63 -5.18
CA THR A 10 15.87 -2.41 -6.61
C THR A 10 14.98 -3.27 -7.52
N THR A 11 14.33 -4.31 -6.98
CA THR A 11 13.48 -5.22 -7.77
C THR A 11 12.11 -4.63 -8.11
N PHE A 12 11.66 -3.61 -7.39
CA PHE A 12 10.41 -2.90 -7.69
C PHE A 12 10.58 -1.91 -8.85
N ASP A 13 11.68 -1.14 -8.83
CA ASP A 13 12.02 -0.18 -9.89
C ASP A 13 12.46 -0.85 -11.20
N ASP A 14 13.02 -2.07 -11.15
CA ASP A 14 13.50 -2.82 -12.32
C ASP A 14 12.39 -3.56 -13.10
N ARG A 15 11.14 -3.57 -12.61
CA ARG A 15 10.01 -4.14 -13.37
C ARG A 15 9.53 -3.12 -14.41
N LEU A 16 9.81 -3.39 -15.68
CA LEU A 16 9.29 -2.64 -16.84
C LEU A 16 7.75 -2.70 -16.88
N GLY A 17 7.07 -1.73 -16.28
CA GLY A 17 5.60 -1.59 -16.30
C GLY A 17 5.09 -0.71 -15.16
N GLU A 18 3.83 -0.23 -15.24
CA GLU A 18 3.17 0.33 -14.07
C GLU A 18 2.94 -0.80 -13.05
N PRO A 19 3.26 -0.60 -11.76
CA PRO A 19 3.05 -1.62 -10.74
C PRO A 19 1.59 -2.03 -10.70
N SER A 20 1.29 -3.33 -10.75
CA SER A 20 -0.11 -3.75 -10.88
C SER A 20 -0.87 -3.49 -9.57
N GLN A 21 -1.88 -2.65 -9.71
CA GLN A 21 -2.79 -2.27 -8.63
C GLN A 21 -3.67 -3.47 -8.29
N LEU A 22 -3.83 -3.77 -7.00
CA LEU A 22 -4.75 -4.83 -6.59
C LEU A 22 -6.18 -4.46 -7.00
N ARG A 23 -6.78 -5.29 -7.85
CA ARG A 23 -8.20 -5.20 -8.22
C ARG A 23 -8.93 -6.43 -7.73
N PHE A 24 -10.03 -6.19 -7.01
CA PHE A 24 -10.88 -7.28 -6.54
C PHE A 24 -11.82 -7.69 -7.66
N PRO A 25 -11.82 -8.97 -8.07
CA PRO A 25 -12.76 -9.44 -9.08
C PRO A 25 -14.20 -9.38 -8.54
N GLU A 26 -15.18 -9.34 -9.46
CA GLU A 26 -16.58 -9.43 -9.07
C GLU A 26 -16.83 -10.71 -8.25
N GLY A 27 -17.58 -10.58 -7.16
CA GLY A 27 -17.90 -11.71 -6.29
C GLY A 27 -16.70 -12.33 -5.55
N TRP A 28 -15.56 -11.62 -5.45
CA TRP A 28 -14.35 -12.12 -4.79
C TRP A 28 -14.58 -12.66 -3.37
N THR A 29 -15.53 -12.09 -2.63
CA THR A 29 -15.91 -12.54 -1.27
C THR A 29 -16.56 -13.93 -1.24
N LEU A 30 -16.99 -14.44 -2.39
CA LEU A 30 -17.53 -15.80 -2.57
C LEU A 30 -16.50 -16.73 -3.24
N SER A 31 -15.30 -16.24 -3.56
CA SER A 31 -14.27 -17.04 -4.22
C SER A 31 -13.61 -18.02 -3.27
N GLU A 32 -13.18 -19.16 -3.81
CA GLU A 32 -12.36 -20.14 -3.08
C GLU A 32 -11.08 -19.51 -2.52
N SER A 33 -10.45 -18.59 -3.27
CA SER A 33 -9.28 -17.83 -2.80
C SER A 33 -9.57 -17.06 -1.51
N TRP A 34 -10.75 -16.47 -1.38
CA TRP A 34 -11.16 -15.76 -0.18
C TRP A 34 -11.54 -16.70 0.97
N GLN A 35 -12.16 -17.84 0.67
CA GLN A 35 -12.42 -18.85 1.68
C GLN A 35 -11.10 -19.36 2.29
N ARG A 36 -10.16 -19.77 1.44
CA ARG A 36 -8.82 -20.24 1.83
C ARG A 36 -8.07 -19.23 2.71
N ALA A 37 -8.09 -17.95 2.31
CA ALA A 37 -7.49 -16.85 3.09
C ALA A 37 -7.99 -16.74 4.54
N GLN A 38 -9.23 -17.16 4.81
CA GLN A 38 -9.84 -17.08 6.13
C GLN A 38 -9.61 -18.33 6.97
N THR A 39 -9.42 -19.48 6.32
CA THR A 39 -9.35 -20.79 6.99
C THR A 39 -7.92 -21.30 7.18
N GLU A 40 -7.00 -20.96 6.29
CA GLU A 40 -5.62 -21.45 6.35
C GLU A 40 -4.68 -20.52 7.11
N GLY A 41 -3.73 -21.12 7.83
CA GLY A 41 -2.58 -20.40 8.35
C GLY A 41 -1.64 -19.93 7.22
N ASP A 42 -1.12 -18.70 7.32
CA ASP A 42 0.02 -18.25 6.52
C ASP A 42 1.29 -18.26 7.38
N ARG A 43 2.25 -19.12 7.00
CA ARG A 43 3.57 -19.32 7.64
C ARG A 43 4.68 -18.46 7.03
N GLY A 44 4.33 -17.62 6.06
CA GLY A 44 5.25 -16.71 5.41
C GLY A 44 5.65 -15.52 6.28
N GLY A 45 6.42 -14.59 5.70
CA GLY A 45 7.00 -13.46 6.42
C GLY A 45 7.56 -12.40 5.49
N PRO A 46 7.87 -11.20 6.00
CA PRO A 46 8.42 -10.11 5.21
C PRO A 46 9.78 -10.49 4.61
N ILE A 47 10.02 -10.09 3.37
CA ILE A 47 11.33 -10.19 2.70
C ILE A 47 11.99 -8.81 2.71
N ASN A 48 11.22 -7.79 2.37
CA ASN A 48 11.60 -6.38 2.38
C ASN A 48 10.32 -5.51 2.52
N ASP A 49 10.48 -4.21 2.40
CA ASP A 49 9.44 -3.18 2.49
C ASP A 49 8.27 -3.38 1.51
N ALA A 50 8.52 -4.04 0.36
CA ALA A 50 7.56 -4.24 -0.72
C ALA A 50 7.05 -5.69 -0.81
N GLU A 51 7.87 -6.67 -0.42
CA GLU A 51 7.66 -8.08 -0.71
C GLU A 51 7.64 -8.95 0.54
N ARG A 52 6.82 -9.99 0.49
CA ARG A 52 6.75 -11.01 1.53
C ARG A 52 6.55 -12.39 0.92
N MET A 53 7.00 -13.40 1.65
CA MET A 53 6.59 -14.77 1.37
C MET A 53 5.20 -15.02 1.94
N VAL A 54 4.38 -15.76 1.19
CA VAL A 54 3.10 -16.31 1.65
C VAL A 54 3.17 -17.82 1.51
N TRP A 55 2.89 -18.54 2.58
CA TRP A 55 2.85 -20.00 2.57
C TRP A 55 1.60 -20.49 3.30
N LEU A 56 0.57 -20.79 2.52
CA LEU A 56 -0.69 -21.31 3.03
C LEU A 56 -0.58 -22.81 3.31
N GLU A 57 -1.32 -23.29 4.32
CA GLU A 57 -1.22 -24.67 4.81
C GLU A 57 -1.53 -25.74 3.76
N GLU A 58 -2.43 -25.45 2.82
CA GLU A 58 -2.80 -26.36 1.73
C GLU A 58 -2.07 -26.04 0.41
N SER A 59 -1.11 -25.12 0.42
CA SER A 59 -0.26 -24.85 -0.75
C SER A 59 1.00 -25.73 -0.72
N ASP A 60 1.32 -26.33 -1.86
CA ASP A 60 2.53 -27.16 -2.03
C ASP A 60 3.82 -26.36 -1.83
N ASP A 61 3.85 -25.12 -2.36
CA ASP A 61 5.01 -24.24 -2.35
C ASP A 61 4.68 -22.84 -1.80
N PRO A 62 5.66 -22.16 -1.17
CA PRO A 62 5.51 -20.77 -0.78
C PRO A 62 5.66 -19.83 -1.98
N HIS A 63 4.92 -18.73 -2.00
CA HIS A 63 4.86 -17.79 -3.11
C HIS A 63 5.35 -16.40 -2.71
N ARG A 64 6.18 -15.77 -3.55
CA ARG A 64 6.64 -14.40 -3.34
C ARG A 64 5.53 -13.45 -3.77
N VAL A 65 5.19 -12.53 -2.87
CA VAL A 65 4.09 -11.58 -3.08
C VAL A 65 4.59 -10.17 -2.82
N THR A 66 4.48 -9.30 -3.82
CA THR A 66 4.56 -7.84 -3.64
C THR A 66 3.24 -7.38 -3.01
N PHE A 67 3.29 -6.61 -1.93
CA PHE A 67 2.11 -6.09 -1.23
C PHE A 67 2.47 -4.83 -0.44
N ALA A 68 2.40 -3.68 -1.11
CA ALA A 68 2.80 -2.38 -0.54
C ALA A 68 1.97 -1.23 -1.08
N LEU A 69 1.99 -0.11 -0.37
CA LEU A 69 1.31 1.12 -0.79
C LEU A 69 2.26 1.97 -1.65
N ASP A 70 1.75 2.48 -2.76
CA ASP A 70 2.45 3.47 -3.59
C ASP A 70 1.47 4.49 -4.16
N GLY A 71 1.80 5.78 -4.04
CA GLY A 71 0.85 6.87 -4.25
C GLY A 71 -0.43 6.68 -3.43
N GLN A 72 -1.58 6.52 -4.09
CA GLN A 72 -2.88 6.25 -3.45
C GLN A 72 -3.34 4.80 -3.58
N HIS A 73 -2.47 3.90 -4.05
CA HIS A 73 -2.82 2.55 -4.47
C HIS A 73 -2.12 1.48 -3.63
N LEU A 74 -2.73 0.31 -3.55
CA LEU A 74 -2.09 -0.92 -3.09
C LEU A 74 -1.54 -1.64 -4.33
N VAL A 75 -0.23 -1.72 -4.43
CA VAL A 75 0.45 -2.55 -5.42
C VAL A 75 0.48 -3.96 -4.88
N ALA A 76 -0.04 -4.91 -5.67
CA ALA A 76 -0.05 -6.30 -5.24
C ALA A 76 0.10 -7.29 -6.39
N GLU A 77 1.14 -8.13 -6.28
CA GLU A 77 1.50 -9.13 -7.29
C GLU A 77 1.89 -10.42 -6.61
N CYS A 78 1.43 -11.55 -7.13
CA CYS A 78 1.85 -12.86 -6.66
C CYS A 78 2.42 -13.66 -7.83
N ASP A 79 3.56 -14.31 -7.61
CA ASP A 79 4.24 -15.15 -8.60
C ASP A 79 3.50 -16.46 -8.95
N CYS A 80 2.44 -16.82 -8.22
CA CYS A 80 1.61 -17.98 -8.56
C CYS A 80 0.80 -17.74 -9.84
N ALA A 81 0.47 -18.83 -10.55
CA ALA A 81 -0.27 -18.77 -11.82
C ALA A 81 -1.61 -18.02 -11.71
N SER A 82 -2.38 -18.24 -10.63
CA SER A 82 -3.65 -17.51 -10.45
C SER A 82 -3.44 -16.00 -10.27
N GLY A 83 -2.37 -15.60 -9.59
CA GLY A 83 -2.00 -14.18 -9.44
C GLY A 83 -1.65 -13.56 -10.79
N GLN A 84 -0.77 -14.20 -11.55
CA GLN A 84 -0.30 -13.72 -12.84
C GLN A 84 -1.40 -13.65 -13.91
N TYR A 85 -2.28 -14.65 -13.97
CA TYR A 85 -3.30 -14.73 -15.04
C TYR A 85 -4.66 -14.13 -14.67
N ARG A 86 -4.99 -14.03 -13.38
CA ARG A 86 -6.32 -13.58 -12.92
C ARG A 86 -6.27 -12.33 -12.04
N GLY A 87 -5.09 -11.87 -11.64
CA GLY A 87 -4.93 -10.74 -10.71
C GLY A 87 -5.44 -11.00 -9.28
N TRP A 88 -5.91 -12.23 -8.99
CA TRP A 88 -6.48 -12.60 -7.71
C TRP A 88 -6.20 -14.08 -7.41
N CYS A 89 -5.64 -14.35 -6.23
CA CYS A 89 -5.31 -15.69 -5.75
C CYS A 89 -5.44 -15.77 -4.22
N ALA A 90 -5.36 -16.98 -3.66
CA ALA A 90 -5.42 -17.20 -2.22
C ALA A 90 -4.31 -16.46 -1.44
N HIS A 91 -3.13 -16.25 -2.04
CA HIS A 91 -2.03 -15.52 -1.41
C HIS A 91 -2.35 -14.03 -1.24
N LEU A 92 -2.80 -13.36 -2.30
CA LEU A 92 -3.24 -11.95 -2.25
C LEU A 92 -4.45 -11.78 -1.30
N ALA A 93 -5.39 -12.73 -1.36
CA ALA A 93 -6.54 -12.78 -0.48
C ALA A 93 -6.13 -12.91 1.00
N SER A 94 -5.15 -13.76 1.31
CA SER A 94 -4.61 -13.94 2.66
C SER A 94 -3.96 -12.67 3.19
N LEU A 95 -3.17 -11.98 2.37
CA LEU A 95 -2.58 -10.69 2.76
C LEU A 95 -3.63 -9.63 3.05
N TRP A 96 -4.63 -9.51 2.17
CA TRP A 96 -5.75 -8.61 2.38
C TRP A 96 -6.51 -8.93 3.68
N TRP A 97 -6.82 -10.20 3.92
CA TRP A 97 -7.49 -10.65 5.15
C TRP A 97 -6.70 -10.31 6.41
N ARG A 98 -5.38 -10.49 6.37
CA ARG A 98 -4.51 -10.23 7.52
C ARG A 98 -4.35 -8.73 7.77
N TRP A 99 -4.13 -7.94 6.72
CA TRP A 99 -3.93 -6.49 6.84
C TRP A 99 -5.19 -5.79 7.30
N SER A 100 -6.36 -6.13 6.74
CA SER A 100 -7.66 -5.58 7.18
C SER A 100 -8.03 -5.91 8.64
N ARG A 101 -7.24 -6.73 9.32
CA ARG A 101 -7.44 -7.14 10.73
C ARG A 101 -6.25 -6.84 11.63
N GLY A 102 -5.32 -5.98 11.22
CA GLY A 102 -4.19 -5.59 12.08
C GLY A 102 -3.13 -6.69 12.28
N ARG A 103 -3.09 -7.71 11.40
CA ARG A 103 -2.22 -8.90 11.59
C ARG A 103 -0.91 -8.83 10.81
N ILE A 104 -0.77 -7.87 9.92
CA ILE A 104 0.47 -7.56 9.21
C ILE A 104 0.57 -6.04 9.03
N THR A 105 1.80 -5.55 8.96
CA THR A 105 2.10 -4.15 8.65
C THR A 105 2.44 -4.03 7.16
N VAL A 106 1.88 -3.01 6.51
CA VAL A 106 2.12 -2.68 5.10
C VAL A 106 2.78 -1.32 5.03
N GLN A 107 3.88 -1.22 4.27
CA GLN A 107 4.60 0.03 4.10
C GLN A 107 4.15 0.78 2.85
N HIS A 108 4.19 2.10 2.93
CA HIS A 108 4.07 3.00 1.80
C HIS A 108 5.45 3.36 1.27
N LEU A 109 5.76 2.92 0.05
CA LEU A 109 7.09 2.98 -0.53
C LEU A 109 7.62 4.41 -0.70
N THR A 110 6.78 5.35 -1.15
CA THR A 110 7.17 6.76 -1.29
C THR A 110 7.34 7.49 0.04
N THR A 111 6.42 7.28 1.00
CA THR A 111 6.38 8.07 2.24
C THR A 111 7.15 7.42 3.39
N GLY A 112 7.52 6.14 3.25
CA GLY A 112 8.11 5.30 4.28
C GLY A 112 7.16 4.92 5.42
N ARG A 113 5.89 5.36 5.39
CA ARG A 113 4.94 5.09 6.48
C ARG A 113 4.49 3.65 6.53
N GLU A 114 4.38 3.14 7.73
CA GLU A 114 3.82 1.83 8.04
C GLU A 114 2.35 1.91 8.45
N TYR A 115 1.58 0.91 8.05
CA TYR A 115 0.15 0.80 8.31
C TYR A 115 -0.20 -0.62 8.73
N ASP A 116 -0.64 -0.80 9.98
CA ASP A 116 -1.12 -2.10 10.48
C ASP A 116 -2.49 -2.46 9.92
N GLU A 117 -3.26 -1.46 9.48
CA GLU A 117 -4.57 -1.60 8.85
C GLU A 117 -4.69 -0.62 7.67
N PRO A 118 -5.58 -0.88 6.68
CA PRO A 118 -5.82 0.05 5.58
C PRO A 118 -6.12 1.47 6.08
N PRO A 119 -5.35 2.49 5.66
CA PRO A 119 -5.55 3.84 6.14
C PRO A 119 -6.88 4.43 5.65
N ALA A 120 -7.40 5.44 6.36
CA ALA A 120 -8.68 6.07 6.04
C ALA A 120 -8.77 6.65 4.62
N TRP A 121 -7.64 6.99 4.00
CA TRP A 121 -7.55 7.46 2.62
C TRP A 121 -7.56 6.34 1.56
N PHE A 122 -7.27 5.10 1.95
CA PHE A 122 -7.15 3.98 1.01
C PHE A 122 -8.49 3.61 0.39
N ARG A 123 -8.52 3.45 -0.93
CA ARG A 123 -9.67 2.98 -1.71
C ARG A 123 -9.14 2.02 -2.78
N PHE A 124 -9.95 1.05 -3.20
CA PHE A 124 -9.54 0.06 -4.20
C PHE A 124 -9.47 0.61 -5.63
N ASP A 125 -10.38 1.52 -5.97
CA ASP A 125 -10.44 2.15 -7.28
C ASP A 125 -10.64 3.65 -7.09
N PRO A 126 -9.66 4.35 -6.49
CA PRO A 126 -9.76 5.78 -6.31
C PRO A 126 -9.75 6.44 -7.70
N PRO A 127 -10.49 7.54 -7.90
CA PRO A 127 -10.38 8.30 -9.13
C PRO A 127 -8.91 8.67 -9.36
N PRO A 128 -8.44 8.65 -10.62
CA PRO A 128 -7.06 8.99 -10.93
C PRO A 128 -6.79 10.43 -10.47
N ARG A 129 -5.74 10.60 -9.67
CA ARG A 129 -5.26 11.93 -9.27
C ARG A 129 -3.98 12.21 -10.03
N PRO A 130 -4.00 13.14 -10.99
CA PRO A 130 -2.80 13.45 -11.74
C PRO A 130 -1.73 14.00 -10.80
N ARG A 131 -0.45 13.73 -11.13
CA ARG A 131 0.73 14.35 -10.51
C ARG A 131 0.96 14.05 -9.02
N LEU A 132 0.43 12.95 -8.49
CA LEU A 132 0.84 12.48 -7.15
C LEU A 132 2.34 12.15 -7.10
N THR A 133 2.92 11.73 -8.22
CA THR A 133 4.36 11.48 -8.40
C THR A 133 5.22 12.74 -8.31
N ASP A 134 4.64 13.93 -8.48
CA ASP A 134 5.34 15.22 -8.42
C ASP A 134 5.47 15.73 -6.97
N LEU A 135 4.81 15.05 -6.02
CA LEU A 135 4.84 15.38 -4.61
C LEU A 135 6.10 14.81 -3.95
N THR A 136 6.72 15.59 -3.08
CA THR A 136 7.72 15.07 -2.15
C THR A 136 7.06 14.07 -1.19
N PRO A 137 7.83 13.15 -0.58
CA PRO A 137 7.30 12.22 0.42
C PRO A 137 6.48 12.90 1.53
N ALA A 138 6.90 14.07 2.01
CA ALA A 138 6.20 14.81 3.06
C ALA A 138 4.91 15.48 2.57
N GLU A 139 4.90 15.98 1.34
CA GLU A 139 3.70 16.54 0.70
C GLU A 139 2.67 15.46 0.41
N LEU A 140 3.10 14.33 -0.17
CA LEU A 140 2.24 13.18 -0.46
C LEU A 140 1.60 12.65 0.82
N ASP A 141 2.41 12.48 1.87
CA ASP A 141 1.95 12.04 3.17
C ASP A 141 0.86 12.97 3.75
N ALA A 142 1.12 14.29 3.79
CA ALA A 142 0.13 15.25 4.27
C ALA A 142 -1.15 15.24 3.41
N TYR A 143 -0.99 15.20 2.09
CA TYR A 143 -2.10 15.22 1.14
C TYR A 143 -3.00 13.99 1.27
N LEU A 144 -2.43 12.79 1.34
CA LEU A 144 -3.20 11.55 1.50
C LEU A 144 -4.01 11.58 2.79
N HIS A 145 -3.40 11.95 3.93
CA HIS A 145 -4.13 11.95 5.20
C HIS A 145 -5.16 13.07 5.32
N CYS A 146 -4.82 14.30 4.94
CA CYS A 146 -5.69 15.45 5.18
C CYS A 146 -6.72 15.69 4.06
N ASP A 147 -6.32 15.58 2.79
CA ASP A 147 -7.18 15.92 1.65
C ASP A 147 -7.90 14.70 1.07
N VAL A 148 -7.32 13.50 1.19
CA VAL A 148 -7.95 12.25 0.71
C VAL A 148 -8.60 11.46 1.84
N GLY A 149 -8.00 11.48 3.03
CA GLY A 149 -8.48 10.76 4.21
C GLY A 149 -9.35 11.59 5.16
N ASP A 150 -9.59 12.86 4.84
CA ASP A 150 -10.37 13.82 5.65
C ASP A 150 -9.86 14.01 7.09
N GLU A 151 -8.60 13.68 7.38
CA GLU A 151 -8.02 13.95 8.70
C GLU A 151 -7.76 15.45 8.86
N GLY A 152 -8.20 16.02 9.99
CA GLY A 152 -7.89 17.41 10.28
C GLY A 152 -6.38 17.67 10.38
N VAL A 153 -5.91 18.79 9.82
CA VAL A 153 -4.50 19.26 9.90
C VAL A 153 -3.94 19.24 11.31
N ARG A 154 -4.75 19.63 12.31
CA ARG A 154 -4.33 19.66 13.72
C ARG A 154 -4.16 18.24 14.29
N PRO A 155 -5.16 17.34 14.19
CA PRO A 155 -4.96 15.92 14.49
C PRO A 155 -3.71 15.32 13.82
N PHE A 156 -3.54 15.53 12.51
CA PHE A 156 -2.43 14.97 11.75
C PHE A 156 -1.07 15.49 12.24
N ALA A 157 -0.92 16.80 12.40
CA ALA A 157 0.29 17.42 12.91
C ALA A 157 0.68 16.90 14.30
N ARG A 158 -0.31 16.74 15.20
CA ARG A 158 -0.08 16.18 16.54
C ARG A 158 0.37 14.72 16.46
N ARG A 159 -0.32 13.90 15.65
CA ARG A 159 -0.03 12.48 15.47
C ARG A 159 1.36 12.24 14.86
N THR A 160 1.86 13.19 14.08
CA THR A 160 3.12 13.10 13.34
C THR A 160 4.25 13.91 13.95
N ASP A 161 4.02 14.53 15.11
CA ASP A 161 4.96 15.44 15.80
C ASP A 161 5.54 16.53 14.87
N ARG A 162 4.69 17.09 14.00
CA ARG A 162 5.03 18.17 13.07
C ARG A 162 4.32 19.45 13.49
N ALA A 163 4.93 20.59 13.23
CA ALA A 163 4.27 21.88 13.47
C ALA A 163 3.06 22.06 12.54
N PHE A 164 1.96 22.62 13.06
CA PHE A 164 0.74 22.87 12.27
C PHE A 164 1.02 23.72 11.02
N GLY A 165 1.88 24.73 11.14
CA GLY A 165 2.29 25.58 10.01
C GLY A 165 3.04 24.80 8.92
N THR A 166 3.85 23.81 9.32
CA THR A 166 4.55 22.93 8.38
C THR A 166 3.57 22.09 7.57
N ILE A 167 2.57 21.48 8.22
CA ILE A 167 1.54 20.73 7.49
C ILE A 167 0.75 21.63 6.54
N GLY A 168 0.39 22.85 6.98
CA GLY A 168 -0.28 23.83 6.12
C GLY A 168 0.53 24.17 4.86
N ASN A 169 1.84 24.39 5.00
CA ASN A 169 2.73 24.67 3.86
C ASN A 169 2.83 23.46 2.91
N LEU A 170 2.96 22.25 3.45
CA LEU A 170 3.00 21.02 2.66
C LEU A 170 1.71 20.83 1.85
N LEU A 171 0.56 21.05 2.46
CA LEU A 171 -0.74 20.94 1.78
C LEU A 171 -0.91 22.00 0.69
N ASN A 172 -0.48 23.24 0.94
CA ASN A 172 -0.56 24.28 -0.08
C ASN A 172 0.27 23.90 -1.31
N ALA A 173 1.52 23.50 -1.11
CA ALA A 173 2.39 23.05 -2.19
C ALA A 173 1.84 21.82 -2.92
N ALA A 174 1.29 20.84 -2.19
CA ALA A 174 0.68 19.65 -2.78
C ALA A 174 -0.52 19.99 -3.67
N ARG A 175 -1.41 20.87 -3.19
CA ARG A 175 -2.60 21.33 -3.93
C ARG A 175 -2.24 22.10 -5.19
N GLU A 176 -1.20 22.93 -5.14
CA GLU A 176 -0.70 23.64 -6.34
C GLU A 176 -0.24 22.66 -7.42
N LYS A 177 0.48 21.60 -7.03
CA LYS A 177 1.00 20.57 -7.96
C LYS A 177 -0.11 19.67 -8.52
N VAL A 178 -1.00 19.16 -7.67
CA VAL A 178 -2.09 18.26 -8.06
C VAL A 178 -3.22 19.02 -8.78
N GLY A 179 -3.58 20.20 -8.30
CA GLY A 179 -4.63 21.06 -8.85
C GLY A 179 -4.22 21.83 -10.11
N GLY A 180 -2.94 21.87 -10.44
CA GLY A 180 -2.45 22.35 -11.72
C GLY A 180 -2.58 23.86 -11.94
N VAL A 181 -2.19 24.71 -10.99
CA VAL A 181 -2.00 26.13 -11.30
C VAL A 181 -0.60 26.32 -11.90
N GLN A 182 -0.51 26.18 -13.23
CA GLN A 182 0.58 26.79 -13.99
C GLN A 182 0.46 28.32 -13.79
N ARG A 183 1.43 28.91 -13.09
CA ARG A 183 1.74 30.33 -13.25
C ARG A 183 2.62 30.53 -14.47
#